data_AF-A0A944V302-F1
#
_entry.id   AF-A0A944V302-F1
#
_cell.length_a   1.000
_cell.length_b   1.000
_cell.length_c   1.000
_cell.angle_alpha   90.00
_cell.angle_beta   90.00
_cell.angle_gamma   90.00
#
_symmetry.space_group_name_H-M   'P 1'
#
loop_
_entity.id
_entity.type
_entity.pdbx_description
1 polymer ?
#
loop_
_entity_poly.entity_id
_entity_poly.type
_entity_poly.pdbx_seq_one_letter_code
_entity_poly.pdbx_strand_id
1 'polypeptide(L)'
;MKTKISLSIIILMIFVSGNCLINSKFNIPHQLYMKSNYVMAIKHFDDFLETSDNGALSTQAELERSDCYYQLGVKAYDNRNWLLASRLFFLSNSSIADDKLDDCYFELAKKQLLEHSLTSALEYYHNIVTYIQDSEYIPEILYNRIKIYIEMGNNLSAFNDYHFLWENHPDNSYRLEIQPFIDDLMPSFIDEALSFRDSLNYDIAVDMLKKLSQYPSTFQGNIFIHISDLYLLKADEVLVMKQYELARDYLNLSLENDATKKEVISRKAEDICSLIFEEGNQLLISFQFDEAIEIYKNCYKILPEYQVCTTLINEVNDKKKSYLSALEFENIAMQYEEKKEYTPAYSNYNKSYNLFKTD
;
A
#
# COMPACT_ATOMS: atom_id res chain seq x y z
N MET A 1 -8.06 -78.31 -55.68
CA MET A 1 -8.90 -77.13 -55.38
C MET A 1 -9.61 -77.32 -54.06
N LYS A 2 -9.12 -76.69 -52.98
CA LYS A 2 -9.85 -76.54 -51.72
C LYS A 2 -9.62 -75.12 -51.22
N THR A 3 -10.74 -74.46 -50.95
CA THR A 3 -10.96 -73.07 -50.58
C THR A 3 -10.31 -72.73 -49.24
N LYS A 4 -9.37 -71.77 -49.24
CA LYS A 4 -8.97 -71.00 -48.05
C LYS A 4 -9.58 -69.60 -48.17
N ILE A 5 -10.87 -69.49 -47.86
CA ILE A 5 -11.49 -68.22 -47.48
C ILE A 5 -11.44 -68.26 -45.96
N SER A 6 -10.42 -67.65 -45.37
CA SER A 6 -10.28 -67.62 -43.91
C SER A 6 -9.76 -66.25 -43.48
N LEU A 7 -10.54 -65.65 -42.59
CA LEU A 7 -10.13 -64.73 -41.52
C LEU A 7 -9.84 -63.25 -41.79
N SER A 8 -9.75 -62.76 -43.03
CA SER A 8 -9.41 -61.33 -43.24
C SER A 8 -10.61 -60.38 -43.37
N ILE A 9 -11.84 -60.88 -43.60
CA ILE A 9 -13.02 -60.01 -43.82
C ILE A 9 -13.85 -59.80 -42.53
N ILE A 10 -13.67 -60.63 -41.51
CA ILE A 10 -14.44 -60.54 -40.24
C ILE A 10 -13.82 -59.51 -39.28
N ILE A 11 -12.54 -59.18 -39.40
CA ILE A 11 -11.85 -58.24 -38.50
C ILE A 11 -12.07 -56.76 -38.91
N LEU A 12 -12.46 -56.48 -40.16
CA LEU A 12 -12.73 -55.10 -40.62
C LEU A 12 -14.16 -54.62 -40.33
N MET A 13 -15.10 -55.52 -40.00
CA MET A 13 -16.48 -55.16 -39.66
C MET A 13 -16.72 -54.87 -38.17
N ILE A 14 -15.73 -55.11 -37.30
CA ILE A 14 -15.88 -54.92 -35.85
C ILE A 14 -15.46 -53.51 -35.40
N PHE A 15 -14.80 -52.72 -36.25
CA PHE A 15 -14.34 -51.37 -35.88
C PHE A 15 -15.30 -50.22 -36.23
N VAL A 16 -16.45 -50.48 -36.88
CA VAL A 16 -17.40 -49.41 -37.28
C VAL A 16 -18.62 -49.29 -36.33
N SER A 17 -18.80 -50.23 -35.40
CA SER A 17 -19.95 -50.22 -34.47
C SER A 17 -19.76 -49.38 -33.20
N GLY A 18 -18.56 -48.86 -32.92
CA GLY A 18 -18.30 -48.02 -31.75
C GLY A 18 -19.02 -46.66 -31.80
N ASN A 19 -19.10 -46.03 -32.97
CA ASN A 19 -19.65 -44.67 -33.11
C ASN A 19 -21.18 -44.60 -33.15
N CYS A 20 -21.88 -45.72 -33.40
CA CYS A 20 -23.35 -45.73 -33.46
C CYS A 20 -24.01 -45.84 -32.07
N LEU A 21 -23.34 -46.52 -31.13
CA LEU A 21 -23.81 -46.66 -29.74
C LEU A 21 -23.64 -45.37 -28.94
N ILE A 22 -22.56 -44.62 -29.16
CA ILE A 22 -22.28 -43.36 -28.45
C ILE A 22 -23.36 -42.31 -28.78
N ASN A 23 -23.78 -42.21 -30.04
CA ASN A 23 -24.85 -41.30 -30.47
C ASN A 23 -26.21 -41.69 -29.84
N SER A 24 -26.46 -42.99 -29.63
CA SER A 24 -27.70 -43.46 -28.99
C SER A 24 -27.80 -43.11 -27.50
N LYS A 25 -26.67 -43.09 -26.77
CA LYS A 25 -26.65 -42.77 -25.34
C LYS A 25 -26.88 -41.28 -25.08
N PHE A 26 -26.34 -40.40 -25.93
CA PHE A 26 -26.58 -38.97 -25.87
C PHE A 26 -28.05 -38.60 -26.20
N ASN A 27 -28.68 -39.32 -27.13
CA ASN A 27 -30.05 -39.02 -27.55
C ASN A 27 -31.10 -39.16 -26.43
N ILE A 28 -30.86 -40.01 -25.42
CA ILE A 28 -31.78 -40.22 -24.31
C ILE A 28 -31.92 -38.95 -23.44
N PRO A 29 -30.84 -38.41 -22.83
CA PRO A 29 -30.94 -37.18 -22.07
C PRO A 29 -31.36 -35.98 -22.93
N HIS A 30 -30.93 -35.90 -24.20
CA HIS A 30 -31.35 -34.86 -25.13
C HIS A 30 -32.88 -34.84 -25.35
N GLN A 31 -33.51 -36.01 -25.54
CA GLN A 31 -34.97 -36.08 -25.68
C GLN A 31 -35.72 -35.70 -24.40
N LEU A 32 -35.15 -36.02 -23.22
CA LEU A 32 -35.72 -35.62 -21.93
C LEU A 32 -35.63 -34.10 -21.75
N TYR A 33 -34.49 -33.51 -22.13
CA TYR A 33 -34.29 -32.07 -22.18
C TYR A 33 -35.31 -31.36 -23.07
N MET A 34 -35.50 -31.85 -24.31
CA MET A 34 -36.49 -31.29 -25.25
C MET A 34 -37.95 -31.41 -24.78
N LYS A 35 -38.23 -32.32 -23.84
CA LYS A 35 -39.55 -32.47 -23.19
C LYS A 35 -39.66 -31.71 -21.88
N SER A 36 -38.68 -30.86 -21.56
CA SER A 36 -38.56 -30.12 -20.30
C SER A 36 -38.56 -31.00 -19.03
N ASN A 37 -38.20 -32.28 -19.16
CA ASN A 37 -38.03 -33.18 -18.03
C ASN A 37 -36.59 -33.07 -17.49
N TYR A 38 -36.28 -31.87 -16.99
CA TYR A 38 -34.91 -31.46 -16.65
C TYR A 38 -34.26 -32.32 -15.57
N VAL A 39 -35.01 -32.76 -14.55
CA VAL A 39 -34.47 -33.61 -13.48
C VAL A 39 -33.96 -34.94 -14.02
N MET A 40 -34.76 -35.60 -14.87
CA MET A 40 -34.34 -36.86 -15.48
C MET A 40 -33.27 -36.65 -16.55
N ALA A 41 -33.33 -35.54 -17.28
CA ALA A 41 -32.32 -35.17 -18.26
C ALA A 41 -30.93 -35.03 -17.60
N ILE A 42 -30.83 -34.28 -16.49
CA ILE A 42 -29.58 -34.10 -15.72
C ILE A 42 -28.97 -35.45 -15.35
N LYS A 43 -29.76 -36.34 -14.74
CA LYS A 43 -29.27 -37.68 -14.33
C LYS A 43 -28.68 -38.44 -15.52
N HIS A 44 -29.37 -38.43 -16.66
CA HIS A 44 -28.89 -39.14 -17.84
C HIS A 44 -27.72 -38.43 -18.55
N PHE A 45 -27.59 -37.10 -18.41
CA PHE A 45 -26.39 -36.40 -18.84
C PHE A 45 -25.19 -36.72 -17.94
N ASP A 46 -25.36 -36.79 -16.62
CA ASP A 46 -24.30 -37.22 -15.68
C ASP A 46 -23.79 -38.62 -16.05
N ASP A 47 -24.70 -39.59 -16.22
CA ASP A 47 -24.36 -40.96 -16.64
C ASP A 47 -23.62 -41.01 -18.00
N PHE A 48 -24.00 -40.11 -18.92
CA PHE A 48 -23.35 -40.00 -20.22
C PHE A 48 -21.93 -39.42 -20.11
N LEU A 49 -21.77 -38.35 -19.33
CA LEU A 49 -20.48 -37.65 -19.15
C LEU A 49 -19.44 -38.51 -18.44
N GLU A 50 -19.85 -39.39 -17.52
CA GLU A 50 -18.94 -40.33 -16.84
C GLU A 50 -18.34 -41.38 -17.78
N THR A 51 -19.00 -41.68 -18.90
CA THR A 51 -18.65 -42.85 -19.75
C THR A 51 -18.35 -42.49 -21.21
N SER A 52 -18.41 -41.20 -21.57
CA SER A 52 -18.23 -40.73 -22.95
C SER A 52 -16.78 -40.33 -23.23
N ASP A 53 -16.17 -40.97 -24.23
CA ASP A 53 -14.88 -40.56 -24.81
C ASP A 53 -15.06 -39.54 -25.96
N ASN A 54 -16.30 -39.17 -26.31
CA ASN A 54 -16.57 -38.24 -27.41
C ASN A 54 -16.65 -36.80 -26.90
N GLY A 55 -15.56 -36.06 -27.06
CA GLY A 55 -15.45 -34.67 -26.59
C GLY A 55 -16.56 -33.74 -27.08
N ALA A 56 -16.96 -33.83 -28.35
CA ALA A 56 -17.99 -32.92 -28.90
C ALA A 56 -19.38 -33.14 -28.28
N LEU A 57 -19.78 -34.41 -28.13
CA LEU A 57 -21.05 -34.75 -27.49
C LEU A 57 -21.00 -34.53 -25.98
N SER A 58 -19.85 -34.72 -25.34
CA SER A 58 -19.66 -34.40 -23.92
C SER A 58 -19.84 -32.88 -23.69
N THR A 59 -19.23 -32.03 -24.52
CA THR A 59 -19.47 -30.57 -24.42
C THR A 59 -20.95 -30.21 -24.64
N GLN A 60 -21.63 -30.83 -25.61
CA GLN A 60 -23.06 -30.58 -25.81
C GLN A 60 -23.89 -31.05 -24.60
N ALA A 61 -23.56 -32.20 -24.00
CA ALA A 61 -24.21 -32.72 -22.81
C ALA A 61 -24.01 -31.79 -21.61
N GLU A 62 -22.81 -31.23 -21.43
CA GLU A 62 -22.52 -30.23 -20.39
C GLU A 62 -23.38 -28.98 -20.56
N LEU A 63 -23.51 -28.47 -21.79
CA LEU A 63 -24.33 -27.29 -22.08
C LEU A 63 -25.82 -27.55 -21.84
N GLU A 64 -26.36 -28.67 -22.33
CA GLU A 64 -27.78 -29.00 -22.12
C GLU A 64 -28.10 -29.32 -20.65
N ARG A 65 -27.16 -29.95 -19.93
CA ARG A 65 -27.25 -30.17 -18.48
C ARG A 65 -27.19 -28.85 -17.70
N SER A 66 -26.31 -27.94 -18.08
CA SER A 66 -26.22 -26.58 -17.53
C SER A 66 -27.54 -25.83 -17.69
N ASP A 67 -28.17 -25.89 -18.87
CA ASP A 67 -29.48 -25.28 -19.10
C ASP A 67 -30.57 -25.99 -18.27
N CYS A 68 -30.54 -27.33 -18.15
CA CYS A 68 -31.48 -28.04 -17.27
C CYS A 68 -31.44 -27.50 -15.82
N TYR A 69 -30.25 -27.26 -15.28
CA TYR A 69 -30.10 -26.65 -13.95
C TYR A 69 -30.64 -25.23 -13.92
N TYR A 70 -30.33 -24.41 -14.91
CA TYR A 70 -30.85 -23.04 -15.02
C TYR A 70 -32.39 -23.02 -15.02
N GLN A 71 -33.04 -23.84 -15.86
CA GLN A 71 -34.50 -23.90 -15.97
C GLN A 71 -35.17 -24.35 -14.67
N LEU A 72 -34.55 -25.29 -13.93
CA LEU A 72 -35.02 -25.67 -12.60
C LEU A 72 -34.79 -24.55 -11.58
N GLY A 73 -33.66 -23.84 -11.68
CA GLY A 73 -33.33 -22.68 -10.85
C GLY A 73 -34.36 -21.57 -11.00
N VAL A 74 -34.75 -21.23 -12.23
CA VAL A 74 -35.82 -20.24 -12.52
C VAL A 74 -37.12 -20.64 -11.83
N LYS A 75 -37.55 -21.91 -11.93
CA LYS A 75 -38.76 -22.38 -11.24
C LYS A 75 -38.66 -22.25 -9.71
N ALA A 76 -37.49 -22.49 -9.13
CA ALA A 76 -37.28 -22.32 -7.69
C ALA A 76 -37.26 -20.83 -7.29
N TYR A 77 -36.64 -19.98 -8.11
CA TYR A 77 -36.57 -18.53 -7.96
C TYR A 77 -37.96 -17.90 -7.97
N ASP A 78 -38.80 -18.26 -8.95
CA ASP A 78 -40.18 -17.75 -9.06
C ASP A 78 -41.03 -18.11 -7.84
N ASN A 79 -40.74 -19.26 -7.22
CA ASN A 79 -41.38 -19.70 -5.97
C ASN A 79 -40.71 -19.12 -4.71
N ARG A 80 -39.74 -18.21 -4.86
CA ARG A 80 -38.94 -17.60 -3.78
C ARG A 80 -38.23 -18.62 -2.90
N ASN A 81 -37.93 -19.80 -3.45
CA ASN A 81 -37.12 -20.80 -2.78
C ASN A 81 -35.64 -20.51 -3.04
N TRP A 82 -35.15 -19.41 -2.46
CA TRP A 82 -33.82 -18.84 -2.72
C TRP A 82 -32.68 -19.83 -2.49
N LEU A 83 -32.80 -20.71 -1.48
CA LEU A 83 -31.77 -21.70 -1.17
C LEU A 83 -31.68 -22.79 -2.26
N LEU A 84 -32.81 -23.26 -2.77
CA LEU A 84 -32.81 -24.23 -3.87
C LEU A 84 -32.39 -23.55 -5.18
N ALA A 85 -32.89 -22.35 -5.43
CA ALA A 85 -32.57 -21.56 -6.62
C ALA A 85 -31.06 -21.28 -6.71
N SER A 86 -30.42 -20.81 -5.63
CA SER A 86 -28.99 -20.51 -5.62
C SER A 86 -28.13 -21.74 -5.92
N ARG A 87 -28.46 -22.91 -5.36
CA ARG A 87 -27.78 -24.17 -5.66
C ARG A 87 -27.90 -24.56 -7.13
N LEU A 88 -29.09 -24.40 -7.71
CA LEU A 88 -29.35 -24.74 -9.11
C LEU A 88 -28.67 -23.77 -10.08
N PHE A 89 -28.69 -22.47 -9.79
CA PHE A 89 -27.97 -21.48 -10.60
C PHE A 89 -26.45 -21.67 -10.51
N PHE A 90 -25.91 -21.93 -9.31
CA PHE A 90 -24.50 -22.27 -9.15
C PHE A 90 -24.11 -23.51 -9.97
N LEU A 91 -24.94 -24.57 -9.95
CA LEU A 91 -24.71 -25.78 -10.75
C LEU A 91 -24.88 -25.57 -12.26
N SER A 92 -25.67 -24.57 -12.68
CA SER A 92 -25.75 -24.17 -14.08
C SER A 92 -24.42 -23.64 -14.58
N ASN A 93 -23.67 -22.90 -13.75
CA ASN A 93 -22.35 -22.36 -14.10
C ASN A 93 -22.37 -21.61 -15.44
N SER A 94 -23.31 -20.65 -15.57
CA SER A 94 -23.49 -19.84 -16.76
C SER A 94 -23.73 -18.38 -16.37
N SER A 95 -23.30 -17.43 -17.20
CA SER A 95 -23.42 -16.00 -16.92
C SER A 95 -24.87 -15.57 -16.69
N ILE A 96 -25.82 -16.18 -17.40
CA ILE A 96 -27.25 -15.89 -17.25
C ILE A 96 -27.77 -16.38 -15.89
N ALA A 97 -27.16 -17.43 -15.34
CA ALA A 97 -27.47 -17.89 -14.00
C ALA A 97 -26.88 -16.96 -12.94
N ASP A 98 -25.69 -16.39 -13.18
CA ASP A 98 -25.03 -15.45 -12.26
C ASP A 98 -25.90 -14.20 -12.03
N ASP A 99 -26.54 -13.67 -13.07
CA ASP A 99 -27.51 -12.55 -13.01
C ASP A 99 -28.72 -12.81 -12.07
N LYS A 100 -28.98 -14.06 -11.70
CA LYS A 100 -30.05 -14.44 -10.77
C LYS A 100 -29.51 -14.97 -9.45
N LEU A 101 -28.24 -15.38 -9.44
CA LEU A 101 -27.59 -16.00 -8.31
C LEU A 101 -27.26 -14.95 -7.25
N ASP A 102 -26.85 -13.75 -7.67
CA ASP A 102 -26.61 -12.62 -6.76
C ASP A 102 -27.89 -12.20 -6.03
N ASP A 103 -29.03 -12.07 -6.72
CA ASP A 103 -30.36 -11.87 -6.14
C ASP A 103 -30.66 -12.91 -5.06
N CYS A 104 -30.43 -14.19 -5.38
CA CYS A 104 -30.70 -15.28 -4.44
C CYS A 104 -29.85 -15.15 -3.17
N TYR A 105 -28.55 -14.90 -3.32
CA TYR A 105 -27.66 -14.72 -2.19
C TYR A 105 -27.98 -13.47 -1.40
N PHE A 106 -28.39 -12.38 -2.07
CA PHE A 106 -28.76 -11.13 -1.45
C PHE A 106 -30.02 -11.28 -0.57
N GLU A 107 -31.05 -11.94 -1.09
CA GLU A 107 -32.27 -12.25 -0.32
C GLU A 107 -32.02 -13.23 0.84
N LEU A 108 -31.13 -14.21 0.65
CA LEU A 108 -30.69 -15.10 1.73
C LEU A 108 -29.95 -14.33 2.82
N ALA A 109 -29.06 -13.40 2.47
CA ALA A 109 -28.35 -12.56 3.42
C ALA A 109 -29.32 -11.68 4.23
N LYS A 110 -30.29 -11.03 3.57
CA LYS A 110 -31.34 -10.25 4.26
C LYS A 110 -32.13 -11.10 5.25
N LYS A 111 -32.51 -12.33 4.86
CA LYS A 111 -33.19 -13.25 5.77
C LYS A 111 -32.34 -13.59 6.99
N GLN A 112 -31.04 -13.86 6.80
CA GLN A 112 -30.13 -14.14 7.90
C GLN A 112 -29.94 -12.94 8.83
N LEU A 113 -29.93 -11.72 8.30
CA LEU A 113 -29.91 -10.51 9.12
C LEU A 113 -31.15 -10.35 9.99
N LEU A 114 -32.35 -10.65 9.46
CA LEU A 114 -33.59 -10.67 10.24
C LEU A 114 -33.59 -11.74 11.34
N GLU A 115 -32.86 -12.83 11.13
CA GLU A 115 -32.65 -13.90 12.11
C GLU A 115 -31.47 -13.63 13.07
N HIS A 116 -30.85 -12.44 12.99
CA HIS A 116 -29.64 -12.05 13.73
C HIS A 116 -28.43 -12.99 13.54
N SER A 117 -28.38 -13.70 12.40
CA SER A 117 -27.28 -14.58 12.04
C SER A 117 -26.25 -13.83 11.18
N LEU A 118 -25.45 -12.97 11.83
CA LEU A 118 -24.48 -12.09 11.17
C LEU A 118 -23.45 -12.86 10.33
N THR A 119 -22.90 -13.95 10.86
CA THR A 119 -21.91 -14.77 10.14
C THR A 119 -22.50 -15.36 8.87
N SER A 120 -23.72 -15.92 8.93
CA SER A 120 -24.39 -16.50 7.76
C SER A 120 -24.72 -15.43 6.71
N ALA A 121 -25.10 -14.23 7.14
CA ALA A 121 -25.30 -13.11 6.23
C ALA A 121 -23.99 -12.73 5.51
N LEU A 122 -22.87 -12.65 6.25
CA LEU A 122 -21.55 -12.40 5.68
C LEU A 122 -21.13 -13.48 4.68
N GLU A 123 -21.43 -14.75 4.93
CA GLU A 123 -21.12 -15.85 3.99
C GLU A 123 -21.82 -15.66 2.64
N TYR A 124 -23.11 -15.30 2.65
CA TYR A 124 -23.85 -15.03 1.41
C TYR A 124 -23.33 -13.79 0.68
N TYR A 125 -23.05 -12.69 1.41
CA TYR A 125 -22.44 -11.50 0.82
C TYR A 125 -21.05 -11.79 0.24
N HIS A 126 -20.24 -12.60 0.92
CA HIS A 126 -18.92 -12.99 0.45
C HIS A 126 -18.99 -13.76 -0.87
N ASN A 127 -19.99 -14.63 -1.05
CA ASN A 127 -20.19 -15.35 -2.32
C ASN A 127 -20.44 -14.38 -3.48
N ILE A 128 -21.24 -13.33 -3.29
CA ILE A 128 -21.48 -12.33 -4.34
C ILE A 128 -20.18 -11.58 -4.66
N VAL A 129 -19.52 -11.00 -3.64
CA VAL A 129 -18.30 -10.21 -3.85
C VAL A 129 -17.17 -11.02 -4.49
N THR A 130 -17.09 -12.33 -4.21
CA THR A 130 -16.01 -13.19 -4.73
C THR A 130 -16.31 -13.69 -6.14
N TYR A 131 -17.54 -14.14 -6.40
CA TYR A 131 -17.87 -14.88 -7.62
C TYR A 131 -18.66 -14.06 -8.65
N ILE A 132 -19.34 -12.98 -8.24
CA ILE A 132 -20.23 -12.17 -9.08
C ILE A 132 -19.83 -10.69 -8.95
N GLN A 133 -18.60 -10.37 -9.38
CA GLN A 133 -17.98 -9.06 -9.17
C GLN A 133 -18.70 -7.91 -9.88
N ASP A 134 -19.43 -8.20 -10.96
CA ASP A 134 -20.19 -7.22 -11.73
C ASP A 134 -21.61 -6.98 -11.17
N SER A 135 -21.97 -7.60 -10.04
CA SER A 135 -23.29 -7.45 -9.42
C SER A 135 -23.58 -5.99 -9.06
N GLU A 136 -24.79 -5.52 -9.37
CA GLU A 136 -25.22 -4.16 -9.01
C GLU A 136 -25.36 -3.95 -7.49
N TYR A 137 -25.45 -5.04 -6.74
CA TYR A 137 -25.58 -5.01 -5.28
C TYR A 137 -24.26 -4.75 -4.55
N ILE A 138 -23.10 -4.80 -5.23
CA ILE A 138 -21.79 -4.70 -4.57
C ILE A 138 -21.68 -3.49 -3.62
N PRO A 139 -22.08 -2.26 -4.00
CA PRO A 139 -22.01 -1.12 -3.08
C PRO A 139 -22.88 -1.30 -1.82
N GLU A 140 -24.10 -1.81 -1.96
CA GLU A 140 -25.01 -2.05 -0.82
C GLU A 140 -24.51 -3.20 0.07
N ILE A 141 -23.98 -4.26 -0.55
CA ILE A 141 -23.38 -5.40 0.14
C ILE A 141 -22.19 -4.94 0.99
N LEU A 142 -21.28 -4.16 0.41
CA LEU A 142 -20.12 -3.64 1.14
C LEU A 142 -20.56 -2.75 2.30
N TYR A 143 -21.52 -1.85 2.10
CA TYR A 143 -22.10 -1.06 3.18
C TYR A 143 -22.63 -1.93 4.34
N ASN A 144 -23.38 -2.98 4.02
CA ASN A 144 -23.92 -3.89 5.03
C ASN A 144 -22.80 -4.71 5.72
N ARG A 145 -21.81 -5.21 4.96
CA ARG A 145 -20.66 -5.93 5.52
C ARG A 145 -19.85 -5.04 6.47
N ILE A 146 -19.59 -3.79 6.10
CA ILE A 146 -18.89 -2.82 6.96
C ILE A 146 -19.62 -2.67 8.30
N LYS A 147 -20.94 -2.46 8.28
CA LYS A 147 -21.75 -2.32 9.51
C LYS A 147 -21.69 -3.59 10.38
N ILE A 148 -21.81 -4.76 9.76
CA ILE A 148 -21.71 -6.04 10.47
C ILE A 148 -20.32 -6.21 11.08
N TYR A 149 -19.25 -5.92 10.34
CA TYR A 149 -17.89 -6.03 10.85
C TYR A 149 -17.62 -5.07 12.01
N ILE A 150 -18.14 -3.84 11.96
CA ILE A 150 -18.07 -2.89 13.07
C ILE A 150 -18.81 -3.42 14.30
N GLU A 151 -20.03 -3.95 14.12
CA GLU A 151 -20.81 -4.57 15.21
C GLU A 151 -20.05 -5.74 15.86
N MET A 152 -19.32 -6.51 15.07
CA MET A 152 -18.48 -7.62 15.53
C MET A 152 -17.11 -7.19 16.08
N GLY A 153 -16.77 -5.90 16.04
CA GLY A 153 -15.46 -5.37 16.44
C GLY A 153 -14.31 -5.71 15.48
N ASN A 154 -14.61 -6.18 14.26
CA ASN A 154 -13.63 -6.49 13.22
C ASN A 154 -13.35 -5.26 12.34
N ASN A 155 -12.76 -4.24 12.96
CA ASN A 155 -12.53 -2.93 12.33
C ASN A 155 -11.66 -3.01 11.08
N LEU A 156 -10.67 -3.91 11.05
CA LEU A 156 -9.80 -4.09 9.88
C LEU A 156 -10.59 -4.56 8.65
N SER A 157 -11.49 -5.53 8.83
CA SER A 157 -12.31 -6.02 7.71
C SER A 157 -13.31 -4.95 7.25
N ALA A 158 -13.89 -4.20 8.20
CA ALA A 158 -14.72 -3.04 7.89
C ALA A 158 -13.95 -2.00 7.05
N PHE A 159 -12.72 -1.67 7.44
CA PHE A 159 -11.91 -0.70 6.73
C PHE A 159 -11.47 -1.18 5.34
N ASN A 160 -11.18 -2.47 5.18
CA ASN A 160 -10.85 -3.06 3.87
C ASN A 160 -12.03 -3.01 2.89
N ASP A 161 -13.24 -3.33 3.36
CA ASP A 161 -14.44 -3.23 2.53
C ASP A 161 -14.74 -1.75 2.18
N TYR A 162 -14.50 -0.82 3.12
CA TYR A 162 -14.61 0.62 2.83
C TYR A 162 -13.59 1.10 1.79
N HIS A 163 -12.33 0.66 1.89
CA HIS A 163 -11.32 0.96 0.88
C HIS A 163 -11.77 0.52 -0.52
N PHE A 164 -12.28 -0.71 -0.65
CA PHE A 164 -12.80 -1.19 -1.92
C PHE A 164 -13.97 -0.32 -2.44
N LEU A 165 -14.89 0.05 -1.55
CA LEU A 165 -16.03 0.91 -1.88
C LEU A 165 -15.58 2.31 -2.33
N TRP A 166 -14.56 2.88 -1.68
CA TRP A 166 -13.97 4.18 -2.02
C TRP A 166 -13.31 4.17 -3.41
N GLU A 167 -12.48 3.17 -3.70
CA GLU A 167 -11.72 3.10 -4.96
C GLU A 167 -12.62 2.81 -6.17
N ASN A 168 -13.60 1.92 -6.03
CA ASN A 168 -14.40 1.44 -7.16
C ASN A 168 -15.74 2.19 -7.31
N HIS A 169 -16.26 2.75 -6.23
CA HIS A 169 -17.57 3.42 -6.22
C HIS A 169 -17.53 4.74 -5.43
N PRO A 170 -16.60 5.67 -5.75
CA PRO A 170 -16.41 6.89 -4.97
C PRO A 170 -17.67 7.74 -4.89
N ASP A 171 -18.49 7.86 -5.93
CA ASP A 171 -19.68 8.73 -5.91
C ASP A 171 -20.97 8.04 -5.45
N ASN A 172 -20.90 6.76 -5.04
CA ASN A 172 -22.08 6.01 -4.62
C ASN A 172 -22.63 6.51 -3.26
N SER A 173 -23.96 6.53 -3.10
CA SER A 173 -24.62 6.99 -1.88
C SER A 173 -24.23 6.17 -0.65
N TYR A 174 -24.02 4.86 -0.78
CA TYR A 174 -23.61 3.99 0.31
C TYR A 174 -22.22 4.32 0.84
N ARG A 175 -21.31 4.79 -0.02
CA ARG A 175 -19.99 5.28 0.39
C ARG A 175 -20.14 6.52 1.27
N LEU A 176 -20.96 7.47 0.84
CA LEU A 176 -21.22 8.69 1.60
C LEU A 176 -21.88 8.39 2.96
N GLU A 177 -22.81 7.45 2.97
CA GLU A 177 -23.58 7.08 4.16
C GLU A 177 -22.71 6.36 5.22
N ILE A 178 -21.73 5.55 4.80
CA ILE A 178 -20.88 4.81 5.74
C ILE A 178 -19.77 5.67 6.37
N GLN A 179 -19.49 6.85 5.80
CA GLN A 179 -18.41 7.73 6.23
C GLN A 179 -18.36 8.01 7.74
N PRO A 180 -19.47 8.34 8.43
CA PRO A 180 -19.41 8.65 9.87
C PRO A 180 -18.93 7.45 10.69
N PHE A 181 -19.31 6.23 10.31
CA PHE A 181 -18.87 5.01 10.98
C PHE A 181 -17.37 4.77 10.79
N ILE A 182 -16.83 5.09 9.61
CA ILE A 182 -15.39 4.99 9.34
C ILE A 182 -14.61 6.06 10.09
N ASP A 183 -15.16 7.28 10.17
CA ASP A 183 -14.59 8.36 10.98
C ASP A 183 -14.51 7.97 12.46
N ASP A 184 -15.50 7.25 13.00
CA ASP A 184 -15.47 6.73 14.37
C ASP A 184 -14.34 5.69 14.60
N LEU A 185 -13.94 4.96 13.56
CA LEU A 185 -12.81 4.01 13.64
C LEU A 185 -11.45 4.70 13.52
N MET A 186 -11.40 5.86 12.85
CA MET A 186 -10.16 6.53 12.46
C MET A 186 -9.20 6.80 13.64
N PRO A 187 -9.65 7.25 14.83
CA PRO A 187 -8.76 7.41 15.98
C PRO A 187 -7.99 6.14 16.33
N SER A 188 -8.64 4.96 16.28
CA SER A 188 -7.98 3.70 16.63
C SER A 188 -6.88 3.31 15.64
N PHE A 189 -7.08 3.58 14.34
CA PHE A 189 -6.05 3.35 13.32
C PHE A 189 -4.90 4.36 13.40
N ILE A 190 -5.20 5.61 13.77
CA ILE A 190 -4.18 6.62 14.05
C ILE A 190 -3.35 6.19 15.27
N ASP A 191 -3.99 5.77 16.36
CA ASP A 191 -3.32 5.30 17.57
C ASP A 191 -2.43 4.07 17.28
N GLU A 192 -2.92 3.13 16.46
CA GLU A 192 -2.12 1.99 16.00
C GLU A 192 -0.88 2.45 15.23
N ALA A 193 -1.03 3.38 14.28
CA ALA A 193 0.10 3.93 13.54
C ALA A 193 1.11 4.64 14.47
N LEU A 194 0.61 5.38 15.49
CA LEU A 194 1.44 6.07 16.47
C LEU A 194 2.12 5.12 17.46
N SER A 195 1.63 3.89 17.67
CA SER A 195 2.35 2.90 18.47
C SER A 195 3.72 2.53 17.87
N PHE A 196 3.87 2.61 16.54
CA PHE A 196 5.15 2.42 15.85
C PHE A 196 6.13 3.56 16.11
N ARG A 197 5.64 4.80 16.29
CA ARG A 197 6.47 5.94 16.73
C ARG A 197 7.12 5.64 18.07
N ASP A 198 6.34 5.13 19.02
CA ASP A 198 6.82 4.87 20.38
C ASP A 198 7.86 3.74 20.43
N SER A 199 7.87 2.89 19.40
CA SER A 199 8.88 1.84 19.16
C SER A 199 10.03 2.30 18.24
N LEU A 200 10.15 3.60 17.95
CA LEU A 200 11.12 4.20 17.03
C LEU A 200 11.02 3.72 15.56
N ASN A 201 9.92 3.09 15.17
CA ASN A 201 9.66 2.61 13.80
C ASN A 201 8.94 3.70 12.98
N TYR A 202 9.59 4.85 12.78
CA TYR A 202 8.96 6.02 12.17
C TYR A 202 8.48 5.81 10.73
N ASP A 203 9.18 5.02 9.93
CA ASP A 203 8.80 4.72 8.55
C ASP A 203 7.43 4.03 8.47
N ILE A 204 7.22 3.02 9.33
CA ILE A 204 5.95 2.28 9.39
C ILE A 204 4.82 3.22 9.81
N ALA A 205 5.06 4.06 10.83
CA ALA A 205 4.08 5.03 11.29
C ALA A 205 3.68 6.01 10.18
N VAL A 206 4.67 6.57 9.46
CA VAL A 206 4.43 7.49 8.34
C VAL A 206 3.65 6.80 7.22
N ASP A 207 4.04 5.58 6.83
CA ASP A 207 3.36 4.85 5.76
C ASP A 207 1.91 4.51 6.10
N MET A 208 1.63 4.11 7.35
CA MET A 208 0.26 3.86 7.81
C MET A 208 -0.57 5.15 7.78
N LEU A 209 -0.07 6.25 8.35
CA LEU A 209 -0.78 7.52 8.35
C LEU A 209 -0.99 8.07 6.94
N LYS A 210 -0.03 7.92 6.03
CA LYS A 210 -0.18 8.30 4.61
C LYS A 210 -1.23 7.48 3.88
N LYS A 211 -1.39 6.20 4.20
CA LYS A 211 -2.48 5.39 3.66
C LYS A 211 -3.82 5.89 4.18
N LEU A 212 -3.92 6.18 5.48
CA LEU A 212 -5.14 6.73 6.08
C LEU A 212 -5.49 8.12 5.51
N SER A 213 -4.48 8.95 5.19
CA SER A 213 -4.71 10.29 4.63
C SER A 213 -5.30 10.28 3.21
N GLN A 214 -5.37 9.13 2.53
CA GLN A 214 -5.98 9.03 1.20
C GLN A 214 -7.51 9.06 1.25
N TYR A 215 -8.12 8.74 2.39
CA TYR A 215 -9.56 8.65 2.52
C TYR A 215 -10.14 9.93 3.10
N PRO A 216 -11.30 10.41 2.62
CA PRO A 216 -11.98 11.52 3.26
C PRO A 216 -12.22 11.18 4.73
N SER A 217 -11.87 12.11 5.61
CA SER A 217 -12.13 11.97 7.05
C SER A 217 -12.04 13.34 7.71
N THR A 218 -12.83 13.53 8.77
CA THR A 218 -12.69 14.70 9.65
C THR A 218 -11.33 14.78 10.34
N PHE A 219 -10.56 13.68 10.38
CA PHE A 219 -9.24 13.60 11.01
C PHE A 219 -8.06 13.94 10.09
N GLN A 220 -8.30 14.28 8.82
CA GLN A 220 -7.26 14.59 7.83
C GLN A 220 -6.20 15.57 8.34
N GLY A 221 -6.64 16.69 8.93
CA GLY A 221 -5.70 17.67 9.51
C GLY A 221 -4.82 17.07 10.61
N ASN A 222 -5.40 16.27 11.51
CA ASN A 222 -4.65 15.60 12.58
C ASN A 222 -3.65 14.58 12.03
N ILE A 223 -4.04 13.80 11.01
CA ILE A 223 -3.15 12.84 10.35
C ILE A 223 -1.92 13.56 9.77
N PHE A 224 -2.11 14.67 9.04
CA PHE A 224 -1.00 15.44 8.49
C PHE A 224 -0.11 16.08 9.56
N ILE A 225 -0.68 16.55 10.69
CA ILE A 225 0.09 17.04 11.83
C ILE A 225 0.99 15.92 12.38
N HIS A 226 0.47 14.69 12.53
CA HIS A 226 1.24 13.55 13.01
C HIS A 226 2.33 13.11 12.02
N ILE A 227 2.04 13.08 10.72
CA ILE A 227 3.06 12.83 9.67
C ILE A 227 4.18 13.88 9.77
N SER A 228 3.79 15.15 9.93
CA SER A 228 4.73 16.26 10.11
C SER A 228 5.62 16.07 11.35
N ASP A 229 5.06 15.66 12.49
CA ASP A 229 5.83 15.35 13.71
C ASP A 229 6.79 14.19 13.53
N LEU A 230 6.36 13.12 12.85
CA LEU A 230 7.22 11.97 12.56
C LEU A 230 8.41 12.37 11.69
N TYR A 231 8.22 13.25 10.71
CA TYR A 231 9.33 13.76 9.93
C TYR A 231 10.31 14.59 10.76
N LEU A 232 9.86 15.33 11.77
CA LEU A 232 10.78 16.01 12.70
C LEU A 232 11.63 15.01 13.49
N LEU A 233 11.05 13.89 13.92
CA LEU A 233 11.77 12.83 14.63
C LEU A 233 12.77 12.11 13.71
N LYS A 234 12.40 11.86 12.46
CA LYS A 234 13.31 11.30 11.45
C LYS A 234 14.47 12.25 11.15
N ALA A 235 14.23 13.56 11.13
CA ALA A 235 15.30 14.55 11.01
C ALA A 235 16.30 14.43 12.19
N ASP A 236 15.82 14.26 13.43
CA ASP A 236 16.68 14.08 14.59
C ASP A 236 17.51 12.79 14.52
N GLU A 237 16.93 11.68 14.08
CA GLU A 237 17.63 10.41 13.91
C GLU A 237 18.82 10.53 12.95
N VAL A 238 18.62 11.15 11.79
CA VAL A 238 19.68 11.27 10.79
C VAL A 238 20.70 12.35 11.13
N LEU A 239 20.35 13.31 11.98
CA LEU A 239 21.29 14.29 12.54
C LEU A 239 22.32 13.66 13.47
N VAL A 240 21.95 12.62 14.23
CA VAL A 240 22.91 11.84 15.04
C VAL A 240 24.00 11.24 14.16
N MET A 241 23.66 10.86 12.93
CA MET A 241 24.58 10.34 11.91
C MET A 241 25.25 11.43 11.07
N LYS A 242 25.05 12.72 11.40
CA LYS A 242 25.52 13.90 10.65
C LYS A 242 25.09 13.91 9.16
N GLN A 243 23.97 13.28 8.83
CA GLN A 243 23.41 13.27 7.48
C GLN A 243 22.57 14.53 7.23
N TYR A 244 23.24 15.68 7.12
CA TYR A 244 22.59 17.00 7.09
C TYR A 244 21.61 17.20 5.92
N GLU A 245 21.93 16.71 4.72
CA GLU A 245 21.03 16.84 3.56
C GLU A 245 19.72 16.08 3.79
N LEU A 246 19.80 14.85 4.29
CA LEU A 246 18.63 14.05 4.60
C LEU A 246 17.81 14.65 5.77
N ALA A 247 18.48 15.24 6.76
CA ALA A 247 17.81 15.99 7.83
C ALA A 247 16.98 17.14 7.25
N ARG A 248 17.56 17.92 6.33
CA ARG A 248 16.87 19.01 5.64
C ARG A 248 15.66 18.50 4.85
N ASP A 249 15.81 17.39 4.13
CA ASP A 249 14.70 16.80 3.36
C ASP A 249 13.54 16.44 4.29
N TYR A 250 13.81 15.86 5.46
CA TYR A 250 12.77 15.60 6.46
C TYR A 250 12.18 16.87 7.07
N LEU A 251 12.96 17.92 7.31
CA LEU A 251 12.42 19.22 7.74
C LEU A 251 11.47 19.81 6.68
N ASN A 252 11.80 19.70 5.39
CA ASN A 252 10.93 20.16 4.30
C ASN A 252 9.66 19.32 4.23
N LEU A 253 9.76 17.99 4.29
CA LEU A 253 8.61 17.09 4.33
C LEU A 253 7.70 17.38 5.53
N SER A 254 8.27 17.73 6.68
CA SER A 254 7.50 18.17 7.85
C SER A 254 6.68 19.43 7.56
N LEU A 255 7.29 20.42 6.86
CA LEU A 255 6.64 21.68 6.48
C LEU A 255 5.55 21.49 5.41
N GLU A 256 5.77 20.58 4.47
CA GLU A 256 4.79 20.24 3.42
C GLU A 256 3.50 19.66 4.02
N ASN A 257 3.62 18.90 5.12
CA ASN A 257 2.47 18.29 5.79
C ASN A 257 1.81 19.24 6.81
N ASP A 258 2.56 20.15 7.44
CA ASP A 258 2.00 21.16 8.33
C ASP A 258 2.71 22.52 8.17
N ALA A 259 2.11 23.38 7.34
CA ALA A 259 2.62 24.72 7.07
C ALA A 259 2.65 25.63 8.33
N THR A 260 1.85 25.32 9.36
CA THR A 260 1.82 26.12 10.60
C THR A 260 3.11 25.99 11.42
N LYS A 261 3.89 24.92 11.19
CA LYS A 261 5.18 24.67 11.86
C LYS A 261 6.36 25.40 11.23
N LYS A 262 6.14 26.28 10.25
CA LYS A 262 7.22 27.03 9.56
C LYS A 262 8.23 27.63 10.53
N GLU A 263 7.78 28.33 11.56
CA GLU A 263 8.70 28.95 12.53
C GLU A 263 9.45 27.93 13.39
N VAL A 264 8.79 26.83 13.78
CA VAL A 264 9.41 25.76 14.57
C VAL A 264 10.51 25.08 13.76
N ILE A 265 10.24 24.80 12.48
CA ILE A 265 11.19 24.18 11.55
C ILE A 265 12.36 25.11 11.25
N SER A 266 12.11 26.40 11.03
CA SER A 266 13.17 27.38 10.83
C SER A 266 14.09 27.50 12.05
N ARG A 267 13.53 27.58 13.27
CA ARG A 267 14.32 27.59 14.50
C ARG A 267 15.15 26.32 14.66
N LYS A 268 14.56 25.14 14.40
CA LYS A 268 15.27 23.87 14.46
C LYS A 268 16.44 23.82 13.47
N ALA A 269 16.27 24.33 12.25
CA ALA A 269 17.35 24.45 11.27
C ALA A 269 18.49 25.35 11.76
N GLU A 270 18.18 26.47 12.41
CA GLU A 270 19.16 27.37 13.02
C GLU A 270 19.87 26.74 14.23
N ASP A 271 19.16 25.98 15.06
CA ASP A 271 19.74 25.25 16.20
C ASP A 271 20.75 24.19 15.71
N ILE A 272 20.43 23.47 14.63
CA ILE A 272 21.36 22.53 13.99
C ILE A 272 22.62 23.26 13.51
N CYS A 273 22.47 24.40 12.85
CA CYS A 273 23.60 25.21 12.41
C CYS A 273 24.44 25.72 13.59
N SER A 274 23.81 26.05 14.72
CA SER A 274 24.49 26.48 15.94
C SER A 274 25.37 25.37 16.51
N LEU A 275 24.89 24.12 16.53
CA LEU A 275 25.69 22.96 16.94
C LEU A 275 26.89 22.72 16.01
N ILE A 276 26.70 22.90 14.70
CA ILE A 276 27.79 22.83 13.71
C ILE A 276 28.82 23.94 13.98
N PHE A 277 28.38 25.15 14.32
CA PHE A 277 29.29 26.24 14.68
C PHE A 277 30.09 25.95 15.94
N GLU A 278 29.47 25.36 16.96
CA GLU A 278 30.19 24.93 18.17
C GLU A 278 31.30 23.92 17.84
N GLU A 279 31.02 22.93 17.00
CA GLU A 279 32.02 21.95 16.55
C GLU A 279 33.19 22.62 15.83
N GLY A 280 32.92 23.52 14.88
CA GLY A 280 33.97 24.25 14.17
C GLY A 280 34.77 25.20 15.07
N ASN A 281 34.12 25.82 16.07
CA ASN A 281 34.79 26.71 17.02
C ASN A 281 35.83 25.98 17.87
N GLN A 282 35.63 24.69 18.18
CA GLN A 282 36.63 23.90 18.90
C GLN A 282 37.94 23.73 18.10
N LEU A 283 37.85 23.64 16.78
CA LEU A 283 39.01 23.53 15.89
C LEU A 283 39.84 24.82 15.85
N LEU A 284 39.18 25.97 16.01
CA LEU A 284 39.86 27.27 16.06
C LEU A 284 40.78 27.42 17.28
N ILE A 285 40.47 26.75 18.41
CA ILE A 285 41.34 26.73 19.60
C ILE A 285 42.70 26.10 19.27
N SER A 286 42.72 25.15 18.33
CA SER A 286 43.92 24.46 17.86
C SER A 286 44.49 25.04 16.57
N PHE A 287 44.06 26.25 16.16
CA PHE A 287 44.45 26.92 14.92
C PHE A 287 44.17 26.11 13.63
N GLN A 288 43.23 25.17 13.67
CA GLN A 288 42.79 24.36 12.54
C GLN A 288 41.72 25.10 11.72
N PHE A 289 42.13 26.20 11.07
CA PHE A 289 41.20 27.11 10.39
C PHE A 289 40.49 26.49 9.19
N ASP A 290 41.18 25.70 8.38
CA ASP A 290 40.60 25.11 7.17
C ASP A 290 39.57 24.04 7.52
N GLU A 291 39.88 23.20 8.50
CA GLU A 291 38.96 22.19 9.02
C GLU A 291 37.72 22.85 9.65
N ALA A 292 37.88 23.93 10.42
CA ALA A 292 36.77 24.69 10.97
C ALA A 292 35.84 25.23 9.87
N ILE A 293 36.41 25.80 8.80
CA ILE A 293 35.65 26.30 7.65
C ILE A 293 34.88 25.17 6.96
N GLU A 294 35.49 24.00 6.76
CA GLU A 294 34.81 22.83 6.19
C GLU A 294 33.65 22.35 7.07
N ILE A 295 33.81 22.38 8.40
CA ILE A 295 32.71 22.08 9.33
C ILE A 295 31.56 23.10 9.15
N TYR A 296 31.84 24.41 9.16
CA TYR A 296 30.81 25.43 8.98
C TYR A 296 30.05 25.31 7.65
N LYS A 297 30.73 24.90 6.57
CA LYS A 297 30.07 24.69 5.27
C LYS A 297 28.97 23.63 5.32
N ASN A 298 28.96 22.72 6.30
CA ASN A 298 27.84 21.80 6.49
C ASN A 298 26.52 22.52 6.81
N CYS A 299 26.54 23.75 7.35
CA CYS A 299 25.33 24.55 7.52
C CYS A 299 24.61 24.80 6.20
N TYR A 300 25.31 24.90 5.06
CA TYR A 300 24.67 25.08 3.76
C TYR A 300 23.88 23.86 3.29
N LYS A 301 24.18 22.67 3.84
CA LYS A 301 23.38 21.46 3.58
C LYS A 301 22.00 21.54 4.25
N ILE A 302 21.89 22.28 5.35
CA ILE A 302 20.63 22.53 6.07
C ILE A 302 19.95 23.80 5.53
N LEU A 303 20.70 24.89 5.41
CA LEU A 303 20.25 26.21 4.98
C LEU A 303 21.16 26.74 3.84
N PRO A 304 20.82 26.50 2.56
CA PRO A 304 21.69 26.82 1.42
C PRO A 304 22.15 28.28 1.30
N GLU A 305 21.34 29.22 1.76
CA GLU A 305 21.61 30.67 1.68
C GLU A 305 21.81 31.29 3.08
N TYR A 306 22.46 30.57 3.99
CA TYR A 306 22.61 31.01 5.38
C TYR A 306 23.69 32.09 5.55
N GLN A 307 23.27 33.35 5.48
CA GLN A 307 24.16 34.52 5.56
C GLN A 307 25.03 34.53 6.83
N VAL A 308 24.51 34.03 7.96
CA VAL A 308 25.27 33.93 9.22
C VAL A 308 26.51 33.06 9.05
N CYS A 309 26.37 31.90 8.38
CA CYS A 309 27.50 31.02 8.06
C CYS A 309 28.51 31.72 7.13
N THR A 310 28.03 32.45 6.11
CA THR A 310 28.90 33.20 5.20
C THR A 310 29.74 34.23 5.93
N THR A 311 29.14 34.99 6.85
CA THR A 311 29.86 35.96 7.68
C THR A 311 30.89 35.28 8.56
N LEU A 312 30.53 34.19 9.25
CA LEU A 312 31.44 33.45 10.12
C LEU A 312 32.66 32.89 9.36
N ILE A 313 32.45 32.30 8.18
CA ILE A 313 33.53 31.79 7.33
C ILE A 313 34.49 32.92 6.92
N ASN A 314 33.96 34.10 6.59
CA ASN A 314 34.81 35.25 6.24
C ASN A 314 35.65 35.72 7.43
N GLU A 315 35.06 35.82 8.63
CA GLU A 315 35.79 36.16 9.85
C GLU A 315 36.92 35.17 10.15
N VAL A 316 36.68 33.88 9.93
CA VAL A 316 37.69 32.83 10.15
C VAL A 316 38.81 32.92 9.11
N ASN A 317 38.49 33.23 7.86
CA ASN A 317 39.50 33.48 6.82
C ASN A 317 40.37 34.70 7.15
N ASP A 318 39.79 35.77 7.67
CA ASP A 318 40.53 36.97 8.10
C ASP A 318 41.45 36.67 9.30
N LYS A 319 40.97 35.86 10.26
CA LYS A 319 41.79 35.34 11.37
C LYS A 319 42.94 34.47 10.86
N LYS A 320 42.68 33.54 9.94
CA LYS A 320 43.70 32.70 9.30
C LYS A 320 44.77 33.54 8.61
N LYS A 321 44.36 34.56 7.83
CA LYS A 321 45.30 35.47 7.15
C LYS A 321 46.18 36.23 8.14
N SER A 322 45.58 36.72 9.22
CA SER A 322 46.29 37.43 10.29
C SER A 322 47.29 36.51 10.99
N TYR A 323 46.90 35.27 11.29
CA TYR A 323 47.76 34.24 11.87
C TYR A 323 48.96 33.90 10.97
N LEU A 324 48.73 33.64 9.69
CA LEU A 324 49.80 33.33 8.74
C LEU A 324 50.79 34.50 8.60
N SER A 325 50.28 35.74 8.55
CA SER A 325 51.13 36.93 8.52
C SER A 325 51.97 37.06 9.81
N ALA A 326 51.39 36.72 10.97
CA ALA A 326 52.12 36.72 12.23
C ALA A 326 53.26 35.68 12.24
N LEU A 327 53.02 34.47 11.73
CA LEU A 327 54.06 33.44 11.58
C LEU A 327 55.19 33.89 10.63
N GLU A 328 54.87 34.60 9.54
CA GLU A 328 55.89 35.15 8.64
C GLU A 328 56.80 36.14 9.37
N PHE A 329 56.23 37.09 10.13
CA PHE A 329 57.02 38.04 10.91
C PHE A 329 57.82 37.38 12.03
N GLU A 330 57.28 36.33 12.67
CA GLU A 330 57.99 35.54 13.67
C GLU A 330 59.22 34.85 13.06
N ASN A 331 59.05 34.17 11.91
CA ASN A 331 60.14 33.53 11.19
C ASN A 331 61.24 34.54 10.78
N ILE A 332 60.85 35.72 10.31
CA ILE A 332 61.80 36.80 10.00
C ILE A 332 62.54 37.26 11.27
N ALA A 333 61.83 37.41 12.39
CA ALA A 333 62.42 37.80 13.66
C ALA A 333 63.47 36.79 14.14
N MET A 334 63.15 35.49 14.05
CA MET A 334 64.08 34.40 14.39
C MET A 334 65.36 34.46 13.54
N GLN A 335 65.25 34.70 12.23
CA GLN A 335 66.42 34.85 11.35
C GLN A 335 67.32 36.03 11.72
N TYR A 336 66.75 37.16 12.19
CA TYR A 336 67.53 38.29 12.70
C TYR A 336 68.17 37.97 14.05
N GLU A 337 67.47 37.25 14.92
CA GLU A 337 67.98 36.84 16.23
C GLU A 337 69.17 35.88 16.10
N GLU A 338 69.11 34.92 15.17
CA GLU A 338 70.24 34.02 14.84
C GLU A 338 71.50 34.79 14.41
N LYS A 339 71.32 35.92 13.72
CA LYS A 339 72.39 36.84 13.31
C LYS A 339 72.83 37.80 14.43
N LYS A 340 72.20 37.73 15.61
CA LYS A 340 72.37 38.65 16.76
C LYS A 340 71.97 40.10 16.46
N GLU A 341 71.10 40.30 15.49
CA GLU A 341 70.52 41.61 15.15
C GLU A 341 69.24 41.83 15.99
N TYR A 342 69.42 42.15 17.28
CA TYR A 342 68.30 42.14 18.24
C TYR A 342 67.25 43.23 18.02
N THR A 343 67.62 44.42 17.53
CA THR A 343 66.67 45.50 17.25
C THR A 343 65.68 45.15 16.13
N PRO A 344 66.11 44.68 14.95
CA PRO A 344 65.17 44.23 13.92
C PRO A 344 64.43 42.94 14.32
N ALA A 345 65.04 42.04 15.08
CA ALA A 345 64.33 40.87 15.64
C ALA A 345 63.15 41.31 16.53
N TYR A 346 63.39 42.17 17.52
CA TYR A 346 62.35 42.71 18.40
C TYR A 346 61.24 43.42 17.65
N SER A 347 61.57 44.23 16.64
CA SER A 347 60.57 44.91 15.82
C SER A 347 59.65 43.92 15.09
N ASN A 348 60.18 42.83 14.55
CA ASN A 348 59.39 41.82 13.85
C ASN A 348 58.59 40.94 14.81
N TYR A 349 59.13 40.56 15.97
CA TYR A 349 58.35 39.89 17.02
C TYR A 349 57.16 40.74 17.47
N ASN A 350 57.36 42.05 17.66
CA ASN A 350 56.25 42.94 18.03
C ASN A 350 55.21 43.05 16.91
N LYS A 351 55.61 43.04 15.63
CA LYS A 351 54.65 42.99 14.50
C LYS A 351 53.85 41.69 14.50
N SER A 352 54.52 40.54 14.66
CA SER A 352 53.87 39.23 14.77
C SER A 352 52.84 39.21 15.90
N TYR A 353 53.25 39.61 17.11
CA TYR A 353 52.37 39.68 18.28
C TYR A 353 51.15 40.60 18.07
N ASN A 354 51.34 41.77 17.47
CA ASN A 354 50.22 42.71 17.24
C ASN A 354 49.25 42.23 16.14
N LEU A 355 49.71 41.43 15.19
CA LEU A 355 48.87 40.83 14.14
C LEU A 355 48.02 39.68 14.66
N PHE A 356 48.53 38.94 15.65
CA PHE A 356 47.84 37.80 16.20
C PHE A 356 48.03 37.69 17.71
N LYS A 357 47.40 38.62 18.42
CA LYS A 357 47.17 38.50 19.85
C LYS A 357 45.86 37.74 20.07
N THR A 358 45.90 36.67 20.84
CA THR A 358 44.70 36.05 21.40
C THR A 358 44.27 36.91 22.59
N ASP A 359 43.08 37.52 22.52
CA ASP A 359 42.48 38.26 23.65
C ASP A 359 42.13 37.33 24.82
#